data_AF-V4J6H0-F1
#
_entry.id   AF-V4J6H0-F1
#
_cell.length_a   1.000
_cell.length_b   1.000
_cell.length_c   1.000
_cell.angle_alpha   90.00
_cell.angle_beta   90.00
_cell.angle_gamma   90.00
#
_symmetry.space_group_name_H-M   'P 1'
#
loop_
_entity.id
_entity.type
_entity.pdbx_description
1 polymer ?
#
loop_
_entity_poly.entity_id
_entity_poly.type
_entity_poly.pdbx_seq_one_letter_code
_entity_poly.pdbx_strand_id
1 'polypeptide(L)'
;MGKIHLGTVIDPRGQQNTKRLQLAPRPSLEELRKGPILFYDNTKLAFCNYMETFTRLKERLREEGFTNFVDFVETVRGKSTQDQKDWAAYMAKEKPVAAFVAMGDMGTSSATTIVAIALEELGIPTLYFTAPPGTNLVRAVANYRAGHLCITSVDIYQASTIEEVRAEIDNQWREIMDALLLTGEDLEKRADLNYKFDKDVAGNNGLINLTERIQLDTKEADEPAAGIEEITDLFNEIKIGDGLPIIPPSRNRYDEMLSYCPFDPDMVMVEEIGPTGNDIHVRDLVVSAVMAGCKPQAMPIVVTAFKALANKKYNFHQSVTTSHPGGNLVLVSGPLAQEVGIHSGQGCLGPGFPANLTIGRAVNLAIINTCRSIPGVADLANISSQAELTYCFAEDSELSPWETINAERYDEQTTTVYVMKAEPIHDIIELLSNNAYDLLDTIVHCSTTLGSNNAYLPGPLLVILTPDHAKMFDLAGWTKNAIREHIHARATNEVPMIRGRGIVPVRPKSFENMHPMPVTRFPEDIEIVVVGGRGGHNGVILPWALHSEGIVEPVALPDGSLPRSIESFKR
;
A
#
# COMPACT_ATOMS: atom_id res chain seq x y z
N MET A 1 -26.03 -0.33 41.63
CA MET A 1 -24.65 -0.22 41.14
C MET A 1 -24.73 0.42 39.76
N GLY A 2 -24.15 1.62 39.60
CA GLY A 2 -24.32 2.43 38.39
C GLY A 2 -23.53 1.88 37.21
N LYS A 3 -24.09 1.90 36.00
CA LYS A 3 -23.34 1.55 34.78
C LYS A 3 -22.22 2.57 34.57
N ILE A 4 -21.01 2.10 34.28
CA ILE A 4 -19.89 2.95 33.87
C ILE A 4 -20.16 3.43 32.44
N HIS A 5 -19.97 4.73 32.20
CA HIS A 5 -20.25 5.34 30.90
C HIS A 5 -18.94 5.63 30.16
N LEU A 6 -18.59 4.77 29.20
CA LEU A 6 -17.36 4.90 28.41
C LEU A 6 -17.46 5.99 27.32
N GLY A 7 -18.66 6.46 27.02
CA GLY A 7 -18.87 7.53 26.04
C GLY A 7 -18.85 7.07 24.59
N THR A 8 -18.70 8.04 23.70
CA THR A 8 -18.62 7.86 22.24
C THR A 8 -17.24 8.28 21.73
N VAL A 9 -16.77 7.59 20.69
CA VAL A 9 -15.51 7.92 20.01
C VAL A 9 -15.76 8.08 18.52
N ILE A 10 -14.85 8.77 17.83
CA ILE A 10 -14.90 8.92 16.39
C ILE A 10 -14.60 7.56 15.75
N ASP A 11 -15.42 7.13 14.79
CA ASP A 11 -15.15 5.93 14.01
C ASP A 11 -14.08 6.25 12.96
N PRO A 12 -12.87 5.67 13.02
CA PRO A 12 -11.80 5.98 12.07
C PRO A 12 -12.09 5.46 10.66
N ARG A 13 -13.09 4.59 10.49
CA ARG A 13 -13.58 4.17 9.17
C ARG A 13 -14.36 5.29 8.48
N GLY A 14 -14.76 6.34 9.21
CA GLY A 14 -15.58 7.43 8.69
C GLY A 14 -16.96 6.96 8.22
N GLN A 15 -17.60 7.76 7.37
CA GLN A 15 -18.82 7.37 6.68
C GLN A 15 -18.46 6.58 5.42
N GLN A 16 -18.89 5.32 5.37
CA GLN A 16 -18.69 4.47 4.20
C GLN A 16 -19.86 4.67 3.23
N ASN A 17 -19.59 5.31 2.09
CA ASN A 17 -20.56 5.46 1.01
C ASN A 17 -20.68 4.14 0.25
N THR A 18 -21.59 3.26 0.67
CA THR A 18 -21.85 2.01 -0.03
C THR A 18 -22.68 2.27 -1.28
N LYS A 19 -22.00 2.54 -2.41
CA LYS A 19 -22.66 2.59 -3.71
C LYS A 19 -23.08 1.16 -4.08
N ARG A 20 -24.39 0.94 -4.22
CA ARG A 20 -24.90 -0.31 -4.79
C ARG A 20 -25.06 -0.14 -6.30
N LEU A 21 -24.23 -0.85 -7.05
CA LEU A 21 -24.25 -0.89 -8.51
C LEU A 21 -25.60 -1.41 -9.01
N GLN A 22 -26.15 -0.85 -10.07
CA GLN A 22 -27.21 -1.52 -10.82
C GLN A 22 -26.55 -2.45 -11.83
N LEU A 23 -26.70 -3.77 -11.64
CA LEU A 23 -26.12 -4.75 -12.56
C LEU A 23 -26.74 -4.59 -13.96
N ALA A 24 -25.91 -4.72 -14.98
CA ALA A 24 -26.32 -4.64 -16.37
C ALA A 24 -27.35 -5.73 -16.69
N PRO A 25 -28.38 -5.43 -17.51
CA PRO A 25 -29.35 -6.42 -17.94
C PRO A 25 -28.67 -7.61 -18.62
N ARG A 26 -28.95 -8.82 -18.14
CA ARG A 26 -28.38 -10.04 -18.70
C ARG A 26 -28.96 -10.35 -20.08
N PRO A 27 -28.13 -10.71 -21.08
CA PRO A 27 -28.60 -11.03 -22.41
C PRO A 27 -29.39 -12.34 -22.42
N SER A 28 -30.24 -12.49 -23.43
CA SER A 28 -30.79 -13.79 -23.80
C SER A 28 -29.72 -14.71 -24.39
N LEU A 29 -29.98 -16.02 -24.37
CA LEU A 29 -29.11 -17.01 -25.04
C LEU A 29 -28.95 -16.72 -26.54
N GLU A 30 -29.96 -16.15 -27.19
CA GLU A 30 -29.88 -15.80 -28.62
C GLU A 30 -28.95 -14.61 -28.86
N GLU A 31 -29.03 -13.59 -28.00
CA GLU A 31 -28.14 -12.44 -28.04
C GLU A 31 -26.69 -12.85 -27.77
N LEU A 32 -26.44 -13.72 -26.78
CA LEU A 32 -25.10 -14.27 -26.53
C LEU A 32 -24.54 -15.06 -27.73
N ARG A 33 -25.37 -15.80 -28.46
CA ARG A 33 -24.92 -16.58 -29.64
C ARG A 33 -24.56 -15.69 -30.83
N LYS A 34 -25.24 -14.56 -30.99
CA LYS A 34 -25.08 -13.66 -32.16
C LYS A 34 -24.12 -12.51 -31.89
N GLY A 35 -24.19 -11.93 -30.69
CA GLY A 35 -23.48 -10.73 -30.30
C GLY A 35 -22.01 -10.99 -29.95
N PRO A 36 -21.16 -9.95 -29.95
CA PRO A 36 -19.77 -10.08 -29.56
C PRO A 36 -19.64 -10.30 -28.05
N ILE A 37 -18.79 -11.24 -27.64
CA ILE A 37 -18.42 -11.51 -26.25
C ILE A 37 -17.00 -11.00 -26.04
N LEU A 38 -16.85 -10.03 -25.15
CA LEU A 38 -15.58 -9.42 -24.81
C LEU A 38 -14.75 -10.32 -23.90
N PHE A 39 -13.47 -10.48 -24.19
CA PHE A 39 -12.47 -11.10 -23.34
C PHE A 39 -11.38 -10.08 -23.07
N TYR A 40 -11.21 -9.69 -21.80
CA TYR A 40 -10.17 -8.76 -21.39
C TYR A 40 -9.13 -9.45 -20.51
N ASP A 41 -7.90 -9.58 -21.02
CA ASP A 41 -6.73 -10.01 -20.28
C ASP A 41 -5.94 -8.79 -19.80
N ASN A 42 -5.86 -8.61 -18.49
CA ASN A 42 -5.10 -7.54 -17.85
C ASN A 42 -3.56 -7.75 -17.86
N THR A 43 -3.07 -8.62 -18.76
CA THR A 43 -1.72 -9.20 -18.89
C THR A 43 -1.36 -10.27 -17.86
N LYS A 44 -2.24 -10.55 -16.89
CA LYS A 44 -1.96 -11.55 -15.85
C LYS A 44 -2.09 -12.98 -16.36
N LEU A 45 -2.86 -13.22 -17.42
CA LEU A 45 -3.02 -14.58 -17.95
C LEU A 45 -1.76 -15.15 -18.60
N ALA A 46 -0.78 -14.31 -18.94
CA ALA A 46 0.51 -14.74 -19.46
C ALA A 46 1.39 -15.49 -18.43
N PHE A 47 0.99 -15.56 -17.15
CA PHE A 47 1.72 -16.24 -16.08
C PHE A 47 1.15 -17.62 -15.78
N CYS A 48 2.00 -18.56 -15.32
CA CYS A 48 1.59 -19.75 -14.57
C CYS A 48 0.43 -20.57 -15.19
N ASN A 49 0.43 -20.80 -16.50
CA ASN A 49 -0.64 -21.47 -17.25
C ASN A 49 -2.03 -20.80 -17.16
N TYR A 50 -2.14 -19.58 -16.60
CA TYR A 50 -3.43 -18.92 -16.35
C TYR A 50 -4.21 -18.63 -17.63
N MET A 51 -3.55 -18.48 -18.78
CA MET A 51 -4.22 -18.37 -20.09
C MET A 51 -5.18 -19.52 -20.38
N GLU A 52 -4.95 -20.70 -19.79
CA GLU A 52 -5.87 -21.83 -19.91
C GLU A 52 -7.26 -21.56 -19.34
N THR A 53 -7.41 -20.59 -18.43
CA THR A 53 -8.72 -20.06 -18.00
C THR A 53 -9.52 -19.57 -19.22
N PHE A 54 -8.96 -18.68 -20.03
CA PHE A 54 -9.64 -18.15 -21.21
C PHE A 54 -9.69 -19.14 -22.37
N THR A 55 -8.62 -19.93 -22.57
CA THR A 55 -8.61 -20.99 -23.59
C THR A 55 -9.75 -21.97 -23.36
N ARG A 56 -9.86 -22.54 -22.15
CA ARG A 56 -10.89 -23.52 -21.83
C ARG A 56 -12.29 -22.93 -21.83
N LEU A 57 -12.45 -21.72 -21.30
CA LEU A 57 -13.72 -21.00 -21.33
C LEU A 57 -14.22 -20.82 -22.78
N LYS A 58 -13.35 -20.39 -23.71
CA LYS A 58 -13.72 -20.25 -25.12
C LYS A 58 -14.06 -21.59 -25.79
N GLU A 59 -13.38 -22.67 -25.44
CA GLU A 59 -13.74 -24.02 -25.94
C GLU A 59 -15.15 -24.41 -25.50
N ARG A 60 -15.46 -24.30 -24.21
CA ARG A 60 -16.78 -24.61 -23.64
C ARG A 60 -17.88 -23.74 -24.24
N LEU A 61 -17.61 -22.45 -24.43
CA LEU A 61 -18.55 -21.53 -25.09
C LEU A 61 -18.83 -21.95 -26.56
N ARG A 62 -17.80 -22.38 -27.30
CA ARG A 62 -17.98 -22.88 -28.67
C ARG A 62 -18.79 -24.17 -28.71
N GLU A 63 -18.61 -25.07 -27.74
CA GLU A 63 -19.42 -26.29 -27.59
C GLU A 63 -20.92 -25.96 -27.43
N GLU A 64 -21.27 -24.82 -26.83
CA GLU A 64 -22.64 -24.32 -26.68
C GLU A 64 -23.12 -23.38 -27.81
N GLY A 65 -22.28 -23.17 -28.83
CA GLY A 65 -22.59 -22.41 -30.03
C GLY A 65 -22.28 -20.91 -29.96
N PHE A 66 -21.57 -20.44 -28.93
CA PHE A 66 -21.09 -19.06 -28.84
C PHE A 66 -19.72 -18.93 -29.51
N THR A 67 -19.59 -18.08 -30.55
CA THR A 67 -18.37 -18.05 -31.39
C THR A 67 -17.82 -16.65 -31.70
N ASN A 68 -18.58 -15.60 -31.43
CA ASN A 68 -18.19 -14.22 -31.72
C ASN A 68 -17.42 -13.62 -30.54
N PHE A 69 -16.09 -13.82 -30.51
CA PHE A 69 -15.22 -13.35 -29.42
C PHE A 69 -14.42 -12.13 -29.85
N VAL A 70 -14.29 -11.16 -28.95
CA VAL A 70 -13.46 -9.96 -29.12
C VAL A 70 -12.43 -9.90 -28.00
N ASP A 71 -11.14 -9.86 -28.36
CA ASP A 71 -10.03 -9.97 -27.41
C ASP A 71 -9.32 -8.64 -27.20
N PHE A 72 -9.09 -8.27 -25.94
CA PHE A 72 -8.25 -7.15 -25.53
C PHE A 72 -7.19 -7.63 -24.55
N VAL A 73 -5.96 -7.16 -24.73
CA VAL A 73 -4.83 -7.39 -23.81
C VAL A 73 -4.20 -6.06 -23.46
N GLU A 74 -4.27 -5.65 -22.20
CA GLU A 74 -3.74 -4.37 -21.75
C GLU A 74 -3.46 -4.40 -20.24
N THR A 75 -2.39 -3.76 -19.76
CA THR A 75 -2.06 -3.79 -18.32
C THR A 75 -2.94 -2.82 -17.53
N VAL A 76 -3.35 -3.21 -16.33
CA VAL A 76 -4.01 -2.29 -15.37
C VAL A 76 -3.03 -1.56 -14.46
N ARG A 77 -1.75 -1.95 -14.44
CA ARG A 77 -0.75 -1.41 -13.50
C ARG A 77 -0.34 0.01 -13.89
N GLY A 78 -0.04 0.84 -12.89
CA GLY A 78 0.42 2.23 -13.08
C GLY A 78 -0.65 3.19 -13.63
N LYS A 79 -1.93 2.82 -13.58
CA LYS A 79 -3.06 3.58 -14.10
C LYS A 79 -4.00 4.00 -12.96
N SER A 80 -4.54 5.22 -13.03
CA SER A 80 -5.50 5.75 -12.06
C SER A 80 -6.89 5.10 -12.20
N THR A 81 -7.79 5.34 -11.24
CA THR A 81 -9.21 4.93 -11.34
C THR A 81 -9.85 5.41 -12.64
N GLN A 82 -9.60 6.66 -13.05
CA GLN A 82 -10.18 7.22 -14.27
C GLN A 82 -9.61 6.56 -15.52
N ASP A 83 -8.30 6.29 -15.57
CA ASP A 83 -7.69 5.57 -16.69
C ASP A 83 -8.31 4.18 -16.90
N GLN A 84 -8.68 3.49 -15.80
CA GLN A 84 -9.39 2.20 -15.89
C GLN A 84 -10.80 2.36 -16.47
N LYS A 85 -11.54 3.39 -16.05
CA LYS A 85 -12.89 3.68 -16.56
C LYS A 85 -12.84 4.05 -18.04
N ASP A 86 -11.88 4.85 -18.46
CA ASP A 86 -11.67 5.23 -19.85
C ASP A 86 -11.32 4.01 -20.71
N TRP A 87 -10.54 3.07 -20.18
CA TRP A 87 -10.25 1.81 -20.84
C TRP A 87 -11.49 0.91 -20.99
N ALA A 88 -12.34 0.81 -19.96
CA ALA A 88 -13.62 0.11 -20.06
C ALA A 88 -14.51 0.74 -21.14
N ALA A 89 -14.60 2.07 -21.19
CA ALA A 89 -15.36 2.80 -22.20
C ALA A 89 -14.80 2.61 -23.62
N TYR A 90 -13.48 2.45 -23.76
CA TYR A 90 -12.86 2.10 -25.03
C TYR A 90 -13.28 0.71 -25.51
N MET A 91 -13.20 -0.31 -24.65
CA MET A 91 -13.63 -1.68 -24.99
C MET A 91 -15.13 -1.75 -25.30
N ALA A 92 -15.96 -0.95 -24.63
CA ALA A 92 -17.40 -0.89 -24.85
C ALA A 92 -17.80 -0.45 -26.28
N LYS A 93 -16.90 0.17 -27.05
CA LYS A 93 -17.15 0.57 -28.46
C LYS A 93 -17.43 -0.63 -29.38
N GLU A 94 -16.96 -1.81 -29.01
CA GLU A 94 -17.22 -3.08 -29.70
C GLU A 94 -18.66 -3.57 -29.49
N LYS A 95 -19.43 -2.89 -28.63
CA LYS A 95 -20.82 -3.22 -28.28
C LYS A 95 -21.00 -4.68 -27.85
N PRO A 96 -20.17 -5.18 -26.91
CA PRO A 96 -20.28 -6.56 -26.46
C PRO A 96 -21.61 -6.79 -25.73
N VAL A 97 -22.17 -7.98 -25.91
CA VAL A 97 -23.38 -8.43 -25.18
C VAL A 97 -23.05 -9.00 -23.81
N ALA A 98 -21.78 -9.38 -23.58
CA ALA A 98 -21.23 -9.81 -22.30
C ALA A 98 -19.71 -9.66 -22.30
N ALA A 99 -19.10 -9.62 -21.12
CA ALA A 99 -17.66 -9.55 -20.93
C ALA A 99 -17.15 -10.57 -19.91
N PHE A 100 -16.03 -11.20 -20.24
CA PHE A 100 -15.19 -11.93 -19.31
C PHE A 100 -13.91 -11.13 -19.07
N VAL A 101 -13.63 -10.83 -17.82
CA VAL A 101 -12.45 -10.07 -17.40
C VAL A 101 -11.56 -10.99 -16.60
N ALA A 102 -10.24 -10.98 -16.85
CA ALA A 102 -9.29 -11.72 -16.04
C ALA A 102 -7.91 -11.03 -16.01
N MET A 103 -7.07 -11.27 -15.00
CA MET A 103 -7.33 -12.06 -13.79
C MET A 103 -7.12 -11.23 -12.52
N GLY A 104 -8.00 -11.38 -11.54
CA GLY A 104 -7.81 -10.84 -10.20
C GLY A 104 -6.82 -11.63 -9.38
N ASP A 105 -5.55 -11.29 -9.52
CA ASP A 105 -4.44 -11.79 -8.71
C ASP A 105 -3.55 -10.61 -8.23
N MET A 106 -2.54 -10.93 -7.41
CA MET A 106 -1.52 -10.01 -6.90
C MET A 106 -1.07 -9.00 -7.95
N GLY A 107 -1.14 -7.73 -7.56
CA GLY A 107 -0.75 -6.58 -8.37
C GLY A 107 -1.75 -6.17 -9.46
N THR A 108 -2.92 -6.80 -9.55
CA THR A 108 -3.96 -6.46 -10.56
C THR A 108 -5.39 -6.42 -10.03
N SER A 109 -5.68 -7.07 -8.90
CA SER A 109 -7.03 -7.20 -8.32
C SER A 109 -7.81 -5.89 -8.23
N SER A 110 -7.32 -4.87 -7.51
CA SER A 110 -8.08 -3.63 -7.29
C SER A 110 -8.40 -2.90 -8.58
N ALA A 111 -7.39 -2.67 -9.42
CA ALA A 111 -7.54 -1.93 -10.67
C ALA A 111 -8.44 -2.65 -11.69
N THR A 112 -8.34 -3.97 -11.78
CA THR A 112 -9.20 -4.75 -12.68
C THR A 112 -10.64 -4.84 -12.16
N THR A 113 -10.84 -4.83 -10.84
CA THR A 113 -12.18 -4.72 -10.25
C THR A 113 -12.86 -3.42 -10.70
N ILE A 114 -12.12 -2.31 -10.76
CA ILE A 114 -12.64 -1.02 -11.26
C ILE A 114 -13.07 -1.14 -12.74
N VAL A 115 -12.28 -1.82 -13.58
CA VAL A 115 -12.66 -2.08 -14.98
C VAL A 115 -13.95 -2.90 -15.06
N ALA A 116 -14.07 -3.96 -14.26
CA ALA A 116 -15.26 -4.81 -14.26
C ALA A 116 -16.52 -4.05 -13.80
N ILE A 117 -16.40 -3.22 -12.76
CA ILE A 117 -17.48 -2.32 -12.31
C ILE A 117 -17.86 -1.35 -13.43
N ALA A 118 -16.88 -0.72 -14.08
CA ALA A 118 -17.13 0.26 -15.14
C ALA A 118 -17.83 -0.37 -16.36
N LEU A 119 -17.52 -1.62 -16.72
CA LEU A 119 -18.22 -2.34 -17.79
C LEU A 119 -19.69 -2.60 -17.43
N GLU A 120 -20.00 -3.02 -16.20
CA GLU A 120 -21.39 -3.16 -15.73
C GLU A 120 -22.13 -1.81 -15.73
N GLU A 121 -21.48 -0.72 -15.30
CA GLU A 121 -22.05 0.64 -15.36
C GLU A 121 -22.37 1.10 -16.80
N LEU A 122 -21.59 0.62 -17.77
CA LEU A 122 -21.82 0.85 -19.20
C LEU A 122 -22.90 -0.07 -19.80
N GLY A 123 -23.55 -0.90 -18.98
CA GLY A 123 -24.61 -1.81 -19.40
C GLY A 123 -24.09 -3.09 -20.04
N ILE A 124 -22.84 -3.48 -19.77
CA ILE A 124 -22.23 -4.72 -20.27
C ILE A 124 -22.14 -5.73 -19.12
N PRO A 125 -22.94 -6.80 -19.15
CA PRO A 125 -22.85 -7.88 -18.18
C PRO A 125 -21.45 -8.46 -18.10
N THR A 126 -20.86 -8.45 -16.92
CA THR A 126 -19.44 -8.78 -16.73
C THR A 126 -19.27 -9.87 -15.70
N LEU A 127 -18.54 -10.92 -16.06
CA LEU A 127 -18.01 -11.88 -15.10
C LEU A 127 -16.50 -11.67 -14.94
N TYR A 128 -16.07 -11.43 -13.70
CA TYR A 128 -14.67 -11.22 -13.38
C TYR A 128 -14.03 -12.47 -12.75
N PHE A 129 -13.02 -13.03 -13.41
CA PHE A 129 -12.24 -14.17 -12.90
C PHE A 129 -11.13 -13.72 -11.95
N THR A 130 -10.99 -14.41 -10.84
CA THR A 130 -10.00 -14.15 -9.79
C THR A 130 -9.26 -15.43 -9.39
N ALA A 131 -8.10 -15.31 -8.75
CA ALA A 131 -7.41 -16.43 -8.10
C ALA A 131 -6.95 -16.02 -6.70
N PRO A 132 -6.83 -16.96 -5.74
CA PRO A 132 -6.22 -16.68 -4.45
C PRO A 132 -4.74 -16.24 -4.60
N PRO A 133 -4.27 -15.30 -3.76
CA PRO A 133 -5.01 -14.62 -2.69
C PRO A 133 -5.81 -13.40 -3.20
N GLY A 134 -5.68 -13.02 -4.47
CA GLY A 134 -6.34 -11.84 -5.05
C GLY A 134 -7.86 -11.80 -4.91
N THR A 135 -8.52 -12.96 -4.83
CA THR A 135 -9.98 -13.09 -4.63
C THR A 135 -10.51 -12.29 -3.44
N ASN A 136 -9.83 -12.31 -2.28
CA ASN A 136 -10.32 -11.61 -1.09
C ASN A 136 -10.23 -10.09 -1.24
N LEU A 137 -9.16 -9.60 -1.87
CA LEU A 137 -9.03 -8.18 -2.22
C LEU A 137 -10.09 -7.75 -3.23
N VAL A 138 -10.36 -8.56 -4.26
CA VAL A 138 -11.45 -8.27 -5.22
C VAL A 138 -12.80 -8.16 -4.51
N ARG A 139 -13.11 -9.09 -3.59
CA ARG A 139 -14.35 -9.02 -2.79
C ARG A 139 -14.42 -7.74 -1.97
N ALA A 140 -13.32 -7.33 -1.34
CA ALA A 140 -13.29 -6.07 -0.58
C ALA A 140 -13.55 -4.86 -1.49
N VAL A 141 -12.80 -4.73 -2.58
CA VAL A 141 -12.91 -3.60 -3.52
C VAL A 141 -14.32 -3.53 -4.12
N ALA A 142 -14.84 -4.66 -4.61
CA ALA A 142 -16.17 -4.73 -5.19
C ALA A 142 -17.27 -4.42 -4.15
N ASN A 143 -17.11 -4.87 -2.89
CA ASN A 143 -18.08 -4.60 -1.84
C ASN A 143 -18.17 -3.10 -1.54
N TYR A 144 -17.02 -2.44 -1.33
CA TYR A 144 -17.04 -1.01 -1.01
C TYR A 144 -17.46 -0.14 -2.19
N ARG A 145 -17.03 -0.46 -3.42
CA ARG A 145 -17.24 0.41 -4.59
C ARG A 145 -18.50 0.11 -5.39
N ALA A 146 -19.05 -1.11 -5.29
CA ALA A 146 -20.22 -1.55 -6.06
C ALA A 146 -21.28 -2.30 -5.23
N GLY A 147 -21.00 -2.68 -3.98
CA GLY A 147 -21.89 -3.47 -3.11
C GLY A 147 -21.98 -4.95 -3.50
N HIS A 148 -21.96 -5.23 -4.80
CA HIS A 148 -22.02 -6.57 -5.38
C HIS A 148 -21.37 -6.60 -6.76
N LEU A 149 -20.88 -7.76 -7.18
CA LEU A 149 -20.30 -7.97 -8.50
C LEU A 149 -20.22 -9.48 -8.79
N CYS A 150 -20.56 -9.90 -10.01
CA CYS A 150 -20.35 -11.29 -10.40
C CYS A 150 -18.85 -11.59 -10.56
N ILE A 151 -18.33 -12.40 -9.63
CA ILE A 151 -16.96 -12.90 -9.68
C ILE A 151 -16.94 -14.44 -9.68
N THR A 152 -15.88 -15.02 -10.24
CA THR A 152 -15.58 -16.46 -10.18
C THR A 152 -14.14 -16.64 -9.76
N SER A 153 -13.91 -17.33 -8.62
CA SER A 153 -12.57 -17.64 -8.15
C SER A 153 -12.14 -18.99 -8.70
N VAL A 154 -11.07 -19.01 -9.48
CA VAL A 154 -10.41 -20.22 -9.96
C VAL A 154 -9.35 -20.59 -8.92
N ASP A 155 -9.44 -21.78 -8.31
CA ASP A 155 -8.53 -22.17 -7.23
C ASP A 155 -7.20 -22.70 -7.78
N ILE A 156 -6.32 -21.77 -8.16
CA ILE A 156 -5.03 -22.04 -8.80
C ILE A 156 -3.90 -21.24 -8.15
N TYR A 157 -2.67 -21.72 -8.31
CA TYR A 157 -1.45 -21.11 -7.78
C TYR A 157 -0.32 -21.18 -8.82
N GLN A 158 0.86 -20.65 -8.52
CA GLN A 158 1.91 -20.41 -9.51
C GLN A 158 2.43 -21.69 -10.21
N ALA A 159 2.25 -22.86 -9.60
CA ALA A 159 2.68 -24.14 -10.18
C ALA A 159 1.50 -25.01 -10.67
N SER A 160 0.28 -24.48 -10.70
CA SER A 160 -0.88 -25.21 -11.22
C SER A 160 -0.66 -25.68 -12.65
N THR A 161 -1.02 -26.95 -12.92
CA THR A 161 -0.88 -27.52 -14.26
C THR A 161 -1.96 -27.03 -15.20
N ILE A 162 -1.76 -27.23 -16.50
CA ILE A 162 -2.77 -26.95 -17.54
C ILE A 162 -4.07 -27.69 -17.20
N GLU A 163 -3.98 -28.96 -16.81
CA GLU A 163 -5.14 -29.81 -16.49
C GLU A 163 -5.90 -29.29 -15.26
N GLU A 164 -5.18 -28.87 -14.21
CA GLU A 164 -5.78 -28.29 -13.00
C GLU A 164 -6.54 -26.98 -13.32
N VAL A 165 -5.91 -26.06 -14.06
CA VAL A 165 -6.56 -24.80 -14.46
C VAL A 165 -7.81 -25.05 -15.30
N ARG A 166 -7.74 -26.00 -16.25
CA ARG A 166 -8.88 -26.33 -17.12
C ARG A 166 -10.01 -27.03 -16.35
N ALA A 167 -9.67 -27.91 -15.41
CA ALA A 167 -10.64 -28.60 -14.57
C ALA A 167 -11.44 -27.61 -13.73
N GLU A 168 -10.82 -26.54 -13.22
CA GLU A 168 -11.54 -25.51 -12.48
C GLU A 168 -12.61 -24.80 -13.33
N ILE A 169 -12.33 -24.51 -14.60
CA ILE A 169 -13.33 -23.94 -15.51
C ILE A 169 -14.47 -24.91 -15.76
N ASP A 170 -14.17 -26.20 -15.94
CA ASP A 170 -15.19 -27.22 -16.17
C ASP A 170 -16.07 -27.45 -14.93
N ASN A 171 -15.46 -27.50 -13.74
CA ASN A 171 -16.16 -27.67 -12.46
C ASN A 171 -17.12 -26.51 -12.17
N GLN A 172 -16.76 -25.30 -12.59
CA GLN A 172 -17.52 -24.08 -12.33
C GLN A 172 -18.40 -23.66 -13.52
N TRP A 173 -18.50 -24.48 -14.58
CA TRP A 173 -19.15 -24.11 -15.84
C TRP A 173 -20.57 -23.56 -15.66
N ARG A 174 -21.39 -24.22 -14.83
CA ARG A 174 -22.76 -23.78 -14.56
C ARG A 174 -22.78 -22.38 -13.92
N GLU A 175 -21.98 -22.16 -12.89
CA GLU A 175 -21.91 -20.89 -12.14
C GLU A 175 -21.34 -19.74 -12.99
N ILE A 176 -20.51 -20.06 -13.98
CA ILE A 176 -20.00 -19.11 -14.99
C ILE A 176 -21.13 -18.66 -15.89
N MET A 177 -21.93 -19.59 -16.42
CA MET A 177 -23.06 -19.25 -17.30
C MET A 177 -24.20 -18.55 -16.53
N ASP A 178 -24.46 -18.97 -15.29
CA ASP A 178 -25.48 -18.37 -14.43
C ASP A 178 -25.19 -16.87 -14.17
N ALA A 179 -23.91 -16.46 -14.06
CA ALA A 179 -23.54 -15.06 -13.91
C ALA A 179 -23.96 -14.16 -15.09
N LEU A 180 -24.05 -14.73 -16.29
CA LEU A 180 -24.44 -14.02 -17.51
C LEU A 180 -25.93 -14.16 -17.87
N LEU A 181 -26.65 -15.11 -17.27
CA LEU A 181 -28.01 -15.49 -17.69
C LEU A 181 -29.07 -15.28 -16.61
N LEU A 182 -28.71 -15.34 -15.32
CA LEU A 182 -29.68 -15.15 -14.25
C LEU A 182 -30.20 -13.72 -14.23
N THR A 183 -31.43 -13.54 -13.75
CA THR A 183 -32.07 -12.22 -13.63
C THR A 183 -32.77 -12.10 -12.28
N GLY A 184 -33.13 -10.88 -11.89
CA GLY A 184 -33.86 -10.64 -10.65
C GLY A 184 -33.07 -11.09 -9.41
N GLU A 185 -33.78 -11.72 -8.46
CA GLU A 185 -33.22 -12.11 -7.16
C GLU A 185 -32.08 -13.14 -7.27
N ASP A 186 -32.12 -14.03 -8.26
CA ASP A 186 -31.08 -15.05 -8.44
C ASP A 186 -29.76 -14.43 -8.93
N LEU A 187 -29.83 -13.37 -9.74
CA LEU A 187 -28.65 -12.59 -10.12
C LEU A 187 -28.04 -11.87 -8.92
N GLU A 188 -28.89 -11.26 -8.09
CA GLU A 188 -28.44 -10.58 -6.86
C GLU A 188 -27.73 -11.56 -5.92
N LYS A 189 -28.26 -12.78 -5.75
CA LYS A 189 -27.58 -13.86 -5.00
C LYS A 189 -26.25 -14.25 -5.63
N ARG A 190 -26.18 -14.34 -6.96
CA ARG A 190 -24.96 -14.70 -7.69
C ARG A 190 -23.88 -13.62 -7.61
N ALA A 191 -24.26 -12.36 -7.49
CA ALA A 191 -23.37 -11.21 -7.36
C ALA A 191 -22.95 -10.93 -5.90
N ASP A 192 -23.54 -11.63 -4.91
CA ASP A 192 -23.20 -11.47 -3.51
C ASP A 192 -21.75 -11.91 -3.24
N LEU A 193 -20.94 -10.95 -2.79
CA LEU A 193 -19.53 -11.13 -2.50
C LEU A 193 -19.27 -11.89 -1.20
N ASN A 194 -20.32 -12.13 -0.41
CA ASN A 194 -20.27 -12.73 0.92
C ASN A 194 -19.27 -12.03 1.85
N TYR A 195 -19.14 -10.71 1.71
CA TYR A 195 -18.21 -9.90 2.48
C TYR A 195 -18.71 -9.73 3.92
N LYS A 196 -17.80 -9.90 4.90
CA LYS A 196 -18.19 -10.05 6.32
C LYS A 196 -17.92 -8.82 7.18
N PHE A 197 -17.13 -7.87 6.69
CA PHE A 197 -16.67 -6.73 7.48
C PHE A 197 -17.55 -5.50 7.28
N ASP A 198 -17.52 -4.58 8.26
CA ASP A 198 -18.13 -3.24 8.23
C ASP A 198 -19.65 -3.20 7.95
N LYS A 199 -20.37 -4.29 8.26
CA LYS A 199 -21.85 -4.33 8.20
C LYS A 199 -22.53 -3.33 9.14
N ASP A 200 -21.81 -2.83 10.13
CA ASP A 200 -22.27 -1.87 11.14
C ASP A 200 -22.00 -0.40 10.78
N VAL A 201 -21.33 -0.12 9.65
CA VAL A 201 -20.87 1.24 9.30
C VAL A 201 -21.83 1.95 8.36
N ALA A 202 -22.58 1.21 7.55
CA ALA A 202 -23.53 1.78 6.59
C ALA A 202 -24.62 2.59 7.33
N GLY A 203 -24.68 3.90 7.06
CA GLY A 203 -25.64 4.81 7.69
C GLY A 203 -25.29 5.24 9.12
N ASN A 204 -24.09 4.93 9.61
CA ASN A 204 -23.63 5.42 10.92
C ASN A 204 -23.28 6.93 10.87
N ASN A 205 -23.41 7.63 12.00
CA ASN A 205 -23.08 9.05 12.15
C ASN A 205 -21.56 9.30 12.31
N GLY A 206 -20.71 8.32 12.01
CA GLY A 206 -19.26 8.40 12.16
C GLY A 206 -18.77 8.26 13.61
N LEU A 207 -19.60 7.72 14.51
CA LEU A 207 -19.24 7.50 15.92
C LEU A 207 -19.44 6.05 16.33
N ILE A 208 -18.64 5.60 17.30
CA ILE A 208 -18.82 4.31 17.98
C ILE A 208 -19.27 4.61 19.42
N ASN A 209 -20.44 4.11 19.81
CA ASN A 209 -20.91 4.18 21.20
C ASN A 209 -20.33 3.02 22.02
N LEU A 210 -19.23 3.30 22.74
CA LEU A 210 -18.56 2.29 23.56
C LEU A 210 -19.45 1.81 24.71
N THR A 211 -20.31 2.69 25.25
CA THR A 211 -21.21 2.36 26.37
C THR A 211 -22.28 1.33 25.98
N GLU A 212 -22.66 1.30 24.70
CA GLU A 212 -23.61 0.30 24.19
C GLU A 212 -22.94 -1.03 23.82
N ARG A 213 -21.65 -0.99 23.48
CA ARG A 213 -20.89 -2.15 22.97
C ARG A 213 -20.12 -2.88 24.07
N ILE A 214 -19.79 -2.20 25.16
CA ILE A 214 -18.96 -2.71 26.25
C ILE A 214 -19.73 -2.56 27.57
N GLN A 215 -19.78 -3.65 28.34
CA GLN A 215 -20.36 -3.65 29.68
C GLN A 215 -19.23 -3.85 30.69
N LEU A 216 -19.02 -2.85 31.54
CA LEU A 216 -18.07 -2.92 32.65
C LEU A 216 -18.83 -3.04 33.98
N ASP A 217 -18.35 -3.91 34.88
CA ASP A 217 -18.83 -3.98 36.25
C ASP A 217 -18.28 -2.80 37.06
N THR A 218 -19.08 -2.30 38.00
CA THR A 218 -18.70 -1.27 38.97
C THR A 218 -17.39 -1.52 39.73
N LYS A 219 -16.96 -2.77 39.91
CA LYS A 219 -15.65 -3.07 40.52
C LYS A 219 -14.47 -2.77 39.60
N GLU A 220 -14.69 -2.81 38.28
CA GLU A 220 -13.68 -2.52 37.25
C GLU A 220 -13.52 -1.00 37.07
N ALA A 221 -14.46 -0.18 37.54
CA ALA A 221 -14.40 1.29 37.45
C ALA A 221 -13.19 1.92 38.14
N ASP A 222 -12.74 1.28 39.23
CA ASP A 222 -11.68 1.79 40.09
C ASP A 222 -10.28 1.36 39.60
N GLU A 223 -10.21 0.49 38.57
CA GLU A 223 -8.94 0.09 37.96
C GLU A 223 -8.33 1.22 37.12
N PRO A 224 -7.00 1.40 37.14
CA PRO A 224 -6.33 2.32 36.22
C PRO A 224 -6.66 1.99 34.77
N ALA A 225 -7.14 2.97 34.02
CA ALA A 225 -7.56 2.79 32.62
C ALA A 225 -8.66 1.72 32.41
N ALA A 226 -9.62 1.64 33.33
CA ALA A 226 -10.82 0.79 33.22
C ALA A 226 -11.38 0.70 31.78
N GLY A 227 -11.55 -0.53 31.29
CA GLY A 227 -12.11 -0.81 29.96
C GLY A 227 -11.09 -0.91 28.83
N ILE A 228 -9.78 -0.79 29.09
CA ILE A 228 -8.76 -0.76 28.03
C ILE A 228 -8.68 -2.09 27.26
N GLU A 229 -8.79 -3.22 27.94
CA GLU A 229 -8.84 -4.55 27.34
C GLU A 229 -10.08 -4.69 26.45
N GLU A 230 -11.27 -4.37 26.96
CA GLU A 230 -12.52 -4.50 26.22
C GLU A 230 -12.58 -3.56 25.01
N ILE A 231 -12.04 -2.35 25.13
CA ILE A 231 -11.97 -1.41 24.00
C ILE A 231 -10.99 -1.93 22.94
N THR A 232 -9.84 -2.46 23.37
CA THR A 232 -8.85 -3.03 22.45
C THR A 232 -9.42 -4.25 21.73
N ASP A 233 -10.11 -5.14 22.45
CA ASP A 233 -10.77 -6.32 21.89
C ASP A 233 -11.87 -5.93 20.89
N LEU A 234 -12.72 -4.95 21.22
CA LEU A 234 -13.72 -4.43 20.29
C LEU A 234 -13.07 -3.88 19.01
N PHE A 235 -12.00 -3.10 19.14
CA PHE A 235 -11.32 -2.48 17.98
C PHE A 235 -10.63 -3.55 17.10
N ASN A 236 -10.07 -4.60 17.71
CA ASN A 236 -9.52 -5.75 17.02
C ASN A 236 -10.59 -6.62 16.33
N GLU A 237 -11.77 -6.77 16.95
CA GLU A 237 -12.91 -7.48 16.40
C GLU A 237 -13.40 -6.81 15.11
N ILE A 238 -13.66 -5.49 15.17
CA ILE A 238 -14.17 -4.70 14.04
C ILE A 238 -13.07 -4.25 13.06
N LYS A 239 -11.84 -4.72 13.25
CA LYS A 239 -10.70 -4.49 12.34
C LYS A 239 -10.35 -3.02 12.13
N ILE A 240 -10.36 -2.22 13.20
CA ILE A 240 -9.90 -0.82 13.17
C ILE A 240 -8.61 -0.59 13.97
N GLY A 241 -8.00 -1.68 14.45
CA GLY A 241 -6.70 -1.66 15.09
C GLY A 241 -5.64 -2.46 14.34
N ASP A 242 -4.45 -2.48 14.93
CA ASP A 242 -3.24 -3.11 14.40
C ASP A 242 -2.71 -4.22 15.34
N GLY A 243 -3.53 -4.68 16.28
CA GLY A 243 -3.17 -5.69 17.27
C GLY A 243 -2.47 -5.17 18.53
N LEU A 244 -2.16 -3.87 18.59
CA LEU A 244 -1.68 -3.20 19.81
C LEU A 244 -2.82 -2.45 20.52
N PRO A 245 -2.67 -2.13 21.82
CA PRO A 245 -3.57 -1.20 22.49
C PRO A 245 -3.66 0.15 21.75
N ILE A 246 -4.87 0.70 21.68
CA ILE A 246 -5.18 1.93 20.94
C ILE A 246 -5.75 2.97 21.88
N ILE A 247 -5.39 4.24 21.67
CA ILE A 247 -6.05 5.35 22.36
C ILE A 247 -7.39 5.63 21.67
N PRO A 248 -8.54 5.49 22.36
CA PRO A 248 -9.83 5.69 21.73
C PRO A 248 -9.98 7.18 21.31
N PRO A 249 -10.29 7.48 20.03
CA PRO A 249 -10.27 8.84 19.53
C PRO A 249 -11.54 9.61 19.95
N SER A 250 -11.56 10.06 21.20
CA SER A 250 -12.64 10.93 21.70
C SER A 250 -12.57 12.30 21.06
N ARG A 251 -13.70 13.02 21.07
CA ARG A 251 -13.78 14.38 20.52
C ARG A 251 -12.74 15.33 21.13
N ASN A 252 -12.54 15.26 22.44
CA ASN A 252 -11.55 16.11 23.13
C ASN A 252 -10.11 15.83 22.67
N ARG A 253 -9.74 14.55 22.49
CA ARG A 253 -8.40 14.17 22.01
C ARG A 253 -8.19 14.60 20.56
N TYR A 254 -9.24 14.49 19.74
CA TYR A 254 -9.25 14.99 18.37
C TYR A 254 -9.02 16.51 18.33
N ASP A 255 -9.78 17.28 19.12
CA ASP A 255 -9.64 18.74 19.18
C ASP A 255 -8.27 19.16 19.76
N GLU A 256 -7.71 18.42 20.71
CA GLU A 256 -6.34 18.63 21.21
C GLU A 256 -5.29 18.37 20.13
N MET A 257 -5.42 17.27 19.37
CA MET A 257 -4.51 16.94 18.27
C MET A 257 -4.54 18.01 17.16
N LEU A 258 -5.70 18.64 16.92
CA LEU A 258 -5.83 19.75 15.97
C LEU A 258 -5.05 21.01 16.38
N SER A 259 -4.62 21.15 17.64
CA SER A 259 -3.92 22.35 18.12
C SER A 259 -2.61 22.65 17.40
N TYR A 260 -2.02 21.67 16.69
CA TYR A 260 -0.80 21.83 15.86
C TYR A 260 -1.04 21.44 14.38
N CYS A 261 -2.29 21.47 13.91
CA CYS A 261 -2.60 21.08 12.54
C CYS A 261 -3.34 22.21 11.81
N PRO A 262 -2.69 23.24 11.25
CA PRO A 262 -3.39 24.41 10.68
C PRO A 262 -4.16 24.12 9.38
N PHE A 263 -4.09 22.90 8.85
CA PHE A 263 -4.79 22.49 7.63
C PHE A 263 -6.29 22.30 7.87
N ASP A 264 -7.11 22.63 6.87
CA ASP A 264 -8.55 22.37 6.91
C ASP A 264 -8.80 20.85 7.13
N PRO A 265 -9.57 20.44 8.17
CA PRO A 265 -9.90 19.04 8.40
C PRO A 265 -10.56 18.32 7.20
N ASP A 266 -11.24 19.06 6.33
CA ASP A 266 -11.91 18.53 5.13
C ASP A 266 -11.03 18.61 3.87
N MET A 267 -9.76 19.03 4.02
CA MET A 267 -8.79 18.94 2.92
C MET A 267 -8.50 17.47 2.59
N VAL A 268 -8.71 17.11 1.33
CA VAL A 268 -8.33 15.81 0.77
C VAL A 268 -6.82 15.77 0.60
N MET A 269 -6.20 14.75 1.19
CA MET A 269 -4.77 14.46 1.12
C MET A 269 -4.44 13.45 0.02
N VAL A 270 -5.30 12.42 -0.14
CA VAL A 270 -5.14 11.36 -1.14
C VAL A 270 -6.52 11.00 -1.69
N GLU A 271 -6.65 10.93 -3.01
CA GLU A 271 -7.92 10.65 -3.70
C GLU A 271 -8.12 9.16 -4.00
N GLU A 272 -9.35 8.67 -3.83
CA GLU A 272 -9.86 7.36 -4.26
C GLU A 272 -8.94 6.14 -4.03
N ILE A 273 -8.30 6.04 -2.86
CA ILE A 273 -7.25 5.06 -2.60
C ILE A 273 -7.75 3.74 -1.97
N GLY A 274 -7.05 2.65 -2.28
CA GLY A 274 -7.25 1.33 -1.69
C GLY A 274 -8.62 0.69 -1.96
N PRO A 275 -8.99 -0.34 -1.19
CA PRO A 275 -10.25 -1.07 -1.34
C PRO A 275 -11.49 -0.17 -1.34
N THR A 276 -11.60 0.76 -0.39
CA THR A 276 -12.79 1.63 -0.29
C THR A 276 -12.94 2.56 -1.48
N GLY A 277 -11.83 3.12 -1.96
CA GLY A 277 -11.89 4.26 -2.88
C GLY A 277 -12.41 5.53 -2.22
N ASN A 278 -12.36 5.61 -0.89
CA ASN A 278 -12.59 6.87 -0.20
C ASN A 278 -11.34 7.73 -0.26
N ASP A 279 -11.56 9.03 -0.19
CA ASP A 279 -10.50 10.00 -0.02
C ASP A 279 -9.98 9.98 1.42
N ILE A 280 -8.68 10.11 1.60
CA ILE A 280 -8.06 10.34 2.91
C ILE A 280 -8.03 11.84 3.15
N HIS A 281 -8.69 12.31 4.20
CA HIS A 281 -8.75 13.71 4.60
C HIS A 281 -7.83 13.99 5.79
N VAL A 282 -7.53 15.26 6.04
CA VAL A 282 -6.77 15.68 7.23
C VAL A 282 -7.42 15.18 8.53
N ARG A 283 -8.76 15.20 8.64
CA ARG A 283 -9.47 14.66 9.81
C ARG A 283 -9.20 13.17 10.06
N ASP A 284 -8.99 12.38 9.01
CA ASP A 284 -8.71 10.94 9.14
C ASP A 284 -7.29 10.72 9.68
N LEU A 285 -6.36 11.59 9.28
CA LEU A 285 -4.99 11.62 9.80
C LEU A 285 -4.95 12.00 11.28
N VAL A 286 -5.76 12.99 11.69
CA VAL A 286 -5.87 13.42 13.09
C VAL A 286 -6.40 12.27 13.96
N VAL A 287 -7.45 11.58 13.52
CA VAL A 287 -7.99 10.41 14.23
C VAL A 287 -6.94 9.32 14.35
N SER A 288 -6.23 9.00 13.26
CA SER A 288 -5.18 7.98 13.26
C SER A 288 -3.98 8.34 14.14
N ALA A 289 -3.60 9.63 14.18
CA ALA A 289 -2.56 10.13 15.08
C ALA A 289 -2.96 10.01 16.56
N VAL A 290 -4.22 10.32 16.90
CA VAL A 290 -4.75 10.08 18.25
C VAL A 290 -4.67 8.59 18.59
N MET A 291 -5.19 7.73 17.71
CA MET A 291 -5.20 6.28 17.92
C MET A 291 -3.80 5.70 18.12
N ALA A 292 -2.83 6.17 17.35
CA ALA A 292 -1.43 5.76 17.46
C ALA A 292 -0.77 6.22 18.77
N GLY A 293 -1.27 7.30 19.39
CA GLY A 293 -0.69 7.91 20.59
C GLY A 293 0.30 9.03 20.31
N CYS A 294 0.20 9.68 19.15
CA CYS A 294 1.02 10.85 18.82
C CYS A 294 0.80 12.00 19.81
N LYS A 295 1.80 12.89 19.89
CA LYS A 295 1.62 14.24 20.42
C LYS A 295 1.14 15.19 19.31
N PRO A 296 0.42 16.29 19.62
CA PRO A 296 -0.05 17.24 18.60
C PRO A 296 1.03 17.71 17.63
N GLN A 297 2.25 17.94 18.14
CA GLN A 297 3.41 18.39 17.36
C GLN A 297 3.82 17.42 16.24
N ALA A 298 3.36 16.16 16.26
CA ALA A 298 3.61 15.21 15.18
C ALA A 298 2.75 15.47 13.92
N MET A 299 1.64 16.22 14.04
CA MET A 299 0.69 16.41 12.94
C MET A 299 1.30 16.98 11.66
N PRO A 300 2.20 17.99 11.69
CA PRO A 300 2.85 18.49 10.49
C PRO A 300 3.64 17.41 9.73
N ILE A 301 4.26 16.47 10.45
CA ILE A 301 5.02 15.36 9.85
C ILE A 301 4.07 14.35 9.22
N VAL A 302 3.01 13.95 9.92
CA VAL A 302 2.01 13.01 9.39
C VAL A 302 1.35 13.57 8.13
N VAL A 303 0.93 14.85 8.14
CA VAL A 303 0.35 15.51 6.96
C VAL A 303 1.35 15.53 5.80
N THR A 304 2.61 15.85 6.06
CA THR A 304 3.65 15.89 5.01
C THR A 304 3.95 14.50 4.45
N ALA A 305 3.95 13.46 5.29
CA ALA A 305 4.06 12.08 4.84
C ALA A 305 2.92 11.70 3.87
N PHE A 306 1.68 12.11 4.15
CA PHE A 306 0.56 11.86 3.24
C PHE A 306 0.62 12.69 1.95
N LYS A 307 1.18 13.91 1.97
CA LYS A 307 1.50 14.64 0.73
C LYS A 307 2.50 13.86 -0.13
N ALA A 308 3.53 13.27 0.49
CA ALA A 308 4.51 12.46 -0.21
C ALA A 308 3.90 11.15 -0.76
N LEU A 309 3.06 10.48 0.02
CA LEU A 309 2.31 9.29 -0.41
C LEU A 309 1.36 9.60 -1.58
N ALA A 310 0.76 10.79 -1.61
CA ALA A 310 -0.12 11.25 -2.68
C ALA A 310 0.61 11.50 -4.02
N ASN A 311 1.94 11.63 -3.98
CA ASN A 311 2.72 11.83 -5.19
C ASN A 311 2.56 10.63 -6.12
N LYS A 312 2.18 10.87 -7.38
CA LYS A 312 1.95 9.81 -8.37
C LYS A 312 3.16 8.88 -8.54
N LYS A 313 4.38 9.40 -8.35
CA LYS A 313 5.62 8.63 -8.41
C LYS A 313 5.79 7.63 -7.25
N TYR A 314 5.10 7.81 -6.12
CA TYR A 314 5.06 6.81 -5.05
C TYR A 314 4.27 5.55 -5.43
N ASN A 315 3.35 5.67 -6.39
CA ASN A 315 2.46 4.58 -6.84
C ASN A 315 1.61 3.99 -5.71
N PHE A 316 0.98 4.86 -4.91
CA PHE A 316 0.22 4.44 -3.72
C PHE A 316 -0.94 3.49 -4.05
N HIS A 317 -1.64 3.72 -5.18
CA HIS A 317 -2.75 2.87 -5.63
C HIS A 317 -2.40 1.38 -5.72
N GLN A 318 -1.15 1.07 -6.02
CA GLN A 318 -0.70 -0.31 -6.14
C GLN A 318 0.01 -0.79 -4.88
N SER A 319 0.75 0.07 -4.18
CA SER A 319 1.51 -0.32 -2.97
C SER A 319 0.65 -0.53 -1.72
N VAL A 320 -0.56 0.04 -1.68
CA VAL A 320 -1.47 0.02 -0.51
C VAL A 320 -2.08 -1.36 -0.19
N THR A 321 -2.06 -2.30 -1.13
CA THR A 321 -2.50 -3.70 -0.96
C THR A 321 -1.52 -4.67 -1.60
N THR A 322 -0.23 -4.36 -1.47
CA THR A 322 0.85 -5.16 -2.07
C THR A 322 1.00 -6.52 -1.39
N SER A 323 1.62 -7.49 -2.07
CA SER A 323 2.03 -8.76 -1.46
C SER A 323 3.42 -8.72 -0.81
N HIS A 324 4.16 -7.64 -1.06
CA HIS A 324 5.50 -7.40 -0.53
C HIS A 324 5.47 -7.04 0.96
N PRO A 325 6.40 -7.53 1.80
CA PRO A 325 6.45 -7.23 3.22
C PRO A 325 7.08 -5.85 3.50
N GLY A 326 6.49 -4.80 2.91
CA GLY A 326 7.08 -3.46 2.91
C GLY A 326 6.26 -2.45 3.70
N GLY A 327 6.90 -1.73 4.62
CA GLY A 327 6.31 -0.59 5.31
C GLY A 327 6.36 0.70 4.50
N ASN A 328 5.64 1.72 4.95
CA ASN A 328 5.79 3.09 4.44
C ASN A 328 6.83 3.80 5.31
N LEU A 329 8.10 3.75 4.89
CA LEU A 329 9.20 4.40 5.60
C LEU A 329 8.98 5.91 5.61
N VAL A 330 9.08 6.55 6.78
CA VAL A 330 9.00 7.99 7.00
C VAL A 330 10.32 8.45 7.63
N LEU A 331 11.19 9.06 6.83
CA LEU A 331 12.45 9.63 7.30
C LEU A 331 12.31 11.14 7.35
N VAL A 332 12.53 11.73 8.53
CA VAL A 332 12.48 13.19 8.70
C VAL A 332 13.89 13.77 8.75
N SER A 333 14.11 14.83 7.97
CA SER A 333 15.42 15.47 7.83
C SER A 333 15.26 16.98 8.02
N GLY A 334 15.98 17.57 8.97
CA GLY A 334 15.93 18.99 9.31
C GLY A 334 15.37 19.32 10.70
N PRO A 335 15.40 20.60 11.12
CA PRO A 335 15.32 21.02 12.52
C PRO A 335 14.00 20.70 13.25
N LEU A 336 12.87 20.59 12.53
CA LEU A 336 11.60 20.24 13.16
C LEU A 336 11.60 18.78 13.66
N ALA A 337 12.47 17.90 13.14
CA ALA A 337 12.59 16.54 13.66
C ALA A 337 12.99 16.57 15.15
N GLN A 338 13.95 17.40 15.52
CA GLN A 338 14.43 17.57 16.89
C GLN A 338 13.37 18.25 17.77
N GLU A 339 12.68 19.28 17.27
CA GLU A 339 11.59 19.95 18.02
C GLU A 339 10.41 19.00 18.33
N VAL A 340 10.09 18.08 17.41
CA VAL A 340 9.05 17.05 17.59
C VAL A 340 9.55 15.88 18.46
N GLY A 341 10.87 15.72 18.60
CA GLY A 341 11.49 14.63 19.35
C GLY A 341 11.61 13.33 18.57
N ILE A 342 11.71 13.40 17.23
CA ILE A 342 11.99 12.25 16.37
C ILE A 342 13.47 11.90 16.51
N HIS A 343 13.76 10.66 16.91
CA HIS A 343 15.11 10.23 17.24
C HIS A 343 15.87 9.73 16.02
N SER A 344 17.11 10.16 15.88
CA SER A 344 18.06 9.79 14.82
C SER A 344 19.25 8.97 15.33
N GLY A 345 19.51 8.99 16.64
CA GLY A 345 20.70 8.37 17.24
C GLY A 345 20.58 6.85 17.46
N GLN A 346 21.40 6.33 18.38
CA GLN A 346 21.49 4.89 18.65
C GLN A 346 20.11 4.25 18.88
N GLY A 347 19.83 3.19 18.13
CA GLY A 347 18.58 2.44 18.20
C GLY A 347 17.37 3.09 17.51
N CYS A 348 17.54 4.14 16.68
CA CYS A 348 16.44 4.93 16.11
C CYS A 348 15.35 4.17 15.34
N LEU A 349 15.64 2.98 14.82
CA LEU A 349 14.67 2.09 14.16
C LEU A 349 14.05 1.05 15.11
N GLY A 350 14.46 1.03 16.37
CA GLY A 350 14.02 0.11 17.40
C GLY A 350 13.01 0.72 18.39
N PRO A 351 12.74 0.02 19.50
CA PRO A 351 11.80 0.48 20.52
C PRO A 351 12.38 1.64 21.35
N GLY A 352 11.51 2.35 22.08
CA GLY A 352 11.90 3.34 23.09
C GLY A 352 11.79 4.81 22.64
N PHE A 353 11.41 5.07 21.39
CA PHE A 353 11.29 6.42 20.84
C PHE A 353 9.83 6.72 20.44
N PRO A 354 9.02 7.35 21.33
CA PRO A 354 7.59 7.48 21.10
C PRO A 354 7.22 8.23 19.82
N ALA A 355 7.94 9.29 19.44
CA ALA A 355 7.65 10.03 18.21
C ALA A 355 7.81 9.12 16.97
N ASN A 356 8.94 8.41 16.88
CA ASN A 356 9.23 7.43 15.81
C ASN A 356 8.12 6.37 15.72
N LEU A 357 7.81 5.71 16.84
CA LEU A 357 6.84 4.60 16.85
C LEU A 357 5.42 5.07 16.53
N THR A 358 5.01 6.22 17.06
CA THR A 358 3.62 6.70 16.90
C THR A 358 3.40 7.36 15.54
N ILE A 359 4.37 8.06 14.96
CA ILE A 359 4.24 8.65 13.61
C ILE A 359 4.13 7.55 12.55
N GLY A 360 5.02 6.56 12.59
CA GLY A 360 4.96 5.42 11.67
C GLY A 360 3.64 4.64 11.81
N ARG A 361 3.21 4.39 13.05
CA ARG A 361 1.93 3.74 13.35
C ARG A 361 0.72 4.55 12.88
N ALA A 362 0.74 5.88 13.04
CA ALA A 362 -0.36 6.75 12.58
C ALA A 362 -0.56 6.68 11.07
N VAL A 363 0.53 6.61 10.29
CA VAL A 363 0.46 6.43 8.83
C VAL A 363 -0.21 5.11 8.47
N ASN A 364 0.18 4.01 9.13
CA ASN A 364 -0.40 2.69 8.85
C ASN A 364 -1.86 2.58 9.33
N LEU A 365 -2.22 3.16 10.47
CA LEU A 365 -3.61 3.18 10.94
C LEU A 365 -4.53 3.95 10.00
N ALA A 366 -4.10 5.07 9.42
CA ALA A 366 -4.88 5.78 8.42
C ALA A 366 -5.13 4.91 7.17
N ILE A 367 -4.14 4.11 6.76
CA ILE A 367 -4.29 3.15 5.66
C ILE A 367 -5.27 2.03 6.01
N ILE A 368 -5.14 1.43 7.19
CA ILE A 368 -6.02 0.34 7.64
C ILE A 368 -7.47 0.83 7.79
N ASN A 369 -7.66 2.04 8.31
CA ASN A 369 -8.98 2.54 8.66
C ASN A 369 -9.71 3.20 7.50
N THR A 370 -9.05 4.07 6.73
CA THR A 370 -9.71 4.81 5.64
C THR A 370 -9.74 4.00 4.35
N CYS A 371 -8.62 3.37 3.97
CA CYS A 371 -8.55 2.56 2.75
C CYS A 371 -9.18 1.17 2.93
N ARG A 372 -9.27 0.69 4.18
CA ARG A 372 -9.65 -0.69 4.53
C ARG A 372 -8.72 -1.74 3.91
N SER A 373 -7.43 -1.44 3.85
CA SER A 373 -6.37 -2.44 3.64
C SER A 373 -6.20 -3.30 4.90
N ILE A 374 -7.24 -4.07 5.22
CA ILE A 374 -7.32 -4.89 6.43
C ILE A 374 -6.33 -6.06 6.28
N PRO A 375 -5.38 -6.25 7.22
CA PRO A 375 -4.45 -7.37 7.22
C PRO A 375 -5.15 -8.73 7.14
N GLY A 376 -4.69 -9.61 6.23
CA GLY A 376 -5.25 -10.94 6.02
C GLY A 376 -6.61 -10.97 5.29
N VAL A 377 -7.12 -9.81 4.86
CA VAL A 377 -8.40 -9.68 4.15
C VAL A 377 -8.20 -8.97 2.81
N ALA A 378 -7.74 -7.72 2.85
CA ALA A 378 -7.55 -6.88 1.66
C ALA A 378 -6.09 -6.46 1.47
N ASP A 379 -5.30 -6.47 2.54
CA ASP A 379 -3.84 -6.49 2.40
C ASP A 379 -3.40 -7.88 1.88
N LEU A 380 -2.57 -7.89 0.84
CA LEU A 380 -2.10 -9.11 0.20
C LEU A 380 -0.72 -9.55 0.68
N ALA A 381 -0.11 -8.86 1.64
CA ALA A 381 1.19 -9.22 2.19
C ALA A 381 1.21 -10.72 2.54
N ASN A 382 2.12 -11.48 1.92
CA ASN A 382 2.12 -12.94 2.07
C ASN A 382 2.64 -13.38 3.44
N ILE A 383 3.56 -12.60 4.00
CA ILE A 383 4.12 -12.77 5.36
C ILE A 383 4.03 -11.45 6.14
N SER A 384 4.25 -10.30 5.49
CA SER A 384 4.38 -8.96 6.10
C SER A 384 5.63 -8.80 6.97
N SER A 385 5.77 -7.65 7.62
CA SER A 385 6.87 -7.28 8.50
C SER A 385 6.44 -6.28 9.57
N GLN A 386 7.20 -6.19 10.67
CA GLN A 386 7.12 -5.11 11.67
C GLN A 386 7.25 -3.71 11.06
N ALA A 387 7.86 -3.56 9.87
CA ALA A 387 7.88 -2.30 9.13
C ALA A 387 6.46 -1.80 8.74
N GLU A 388 5.49 -2.70 8.62
CA GLU A 388 4.08 -2.34 8.37
C GLU A 388 3.31 -2.00 9.65
N LEU A 389 3.94 -2.13 10.83
CA LEU A 389 3.40 -1.63 12.10
C LEU A 389 3.86 -0.18 12.33
N THR A 390 5.17 0.06 12.25
CA THR A 390 5.76 1.40 12.34
C THR A 390 7.08 1.47 11.59
N TYR A 391 7.31 2.59 10.88
CA TYR A 391 8.54 2.79 10.14
C TYR A 391 8.90 4.27 10.04
N CYS A 392 9.35 4.88 11.13
CA CYS A 392 9.72 6.29 11.14
C CYS A 392 11.00 6.53 11.96
N PHE A 393 11.86 7.42 11.47
CA PHE A 393 13.07 7.88 12.16
C PHE A 393 13.53 9.21 11.57
N ALA A 394 14.56 9.81 12.15
CA ALA A 394 15.17 11.02 11.62
C ALA A 394 16.64 10.79 11.24
N GLU A 395 17.18 11.69 10.43
CA GLU A 395 18.63 11.92 10.35
C GLU A 395 19.02 13.23 11.02
N ASP A 396 20.30 13.37 11.32
CA ASP A 396 20.82 14.55 12.02
C ASP A 396 22.17 14.98 11.42
N SER A 397 22.29 16.28 11.16
CA SER A 397 23.53 16.90 10.68
C SER A 397 24.69 16.74 11.66
N GLU A 398 24.43 16.59 12.97
CA GLU A 398 25.49 16.37 13.96
C GLU A 398 26.14 14.98 13.86
N LEU A 399 25.44 14.01 13.26
CA LEU A 399 25.94 12.64 13.06
C LEU A 399 26.68 12.48 11.74
N SER A 400 26.38 13.32 10.76
CA SER A 400 26.84 13.20 9.39
C SER A 400 28.01 14.15 9.08
N PRO A 401 29.09 13.69 8.43
CA PRO A 401 30.10 14.58 7.87
C PRO A 401 29.66 15.27 6.57
N TRP A 402 28.53 14.84 5.98
CA TRP A 402 27.97 15.38 4.73
C TRP A 402 26.60 16.01 4.95
N GLU A 403 26.14 16.78 3.96
CA GLU A 403 24.79 17.35 3.92
C GLU A 403 23.72 16.25 4.06
N THR A 404 22.73 16.54 4.91
CA THR A 404 21.50 15.76 5.09
C THR A 404 20.55 15.98 3.91
N ILE A 405 19.55 15.12 3.75
CA ILE A 405 18.56 15.16 2.66
C ILE A 405 17.91 16.53 2.53
N ASN A 406 17.56 17.19 3.64
CA ASN A 406 16.95 18.51 3.60
C ASN A 406 17.91 19.58 3.06
N ALA A 407 19.18 19.54 3.47
CA ALA A 407 20.19 20.48 3.00
C ALA A 407 20.54 20.24 1.52
N GLU A 408 20.66 18.97 1.09
CA GLU A 408 20.94 18.62 -0.32
C GLU A 408 19.82 19.07 -1.27
N ARG A 409 18.55 19.05 -0.83
CA ARG A 409 17.38 19.32 -1.68
C ARG A 409 16.80 20.73 -1.50
N TYR A 410 17.04 21.35 -0.36
CA TYR A 410 16.52 22.67 0.03
C TYR A 410 17.61 23.48 0.73
N ASP A 411 17.51 23.64 2.05
CA ASP A 411 18.48 24.31 2.90
C ASP A 411 18.46 23.68 4.32
N GLU A 412 19.46 24.02 5.14
CA GLU A 412 19.62 23.49 6.50
C GLU A 412 18.44 23.82 7.44
N GLN A 413 17.64 24.84 7.12
CA GLN A 413 16.56 25.34 7.97
C GLN A 413 15.20 24.72 7.60
N THR A 414 15.09 24.19 6.40
CA THR A 414 13.89 23.52 5.90
C THR A 414 13.85 22.10 6.45
N THR A 415 12.74 21.69 7.04
CA THR A 415 12.53 20.27 7.35
C THR A 415 11.80 19.58 6.19
N THR A 416 12.21 18.36 5.88
CA THR A 416 11.61 17.53 4.84
C THR A 416 11.22 16.16 5.40
N VAL A 417 10.27 15.52 4.74
CA VAL A 417 9.90 14.13 4.96
C VAL A 417 10.20 13.36 3.68
N TYR A 418 11.06 12.36 3.79
CA TYR A 418 11.29 11.34 2.76
C TYR A 418 10.39 10.12 3.03
N VAL A 419 9.62 9.71 2.03
CA VAL A 419 8.78 8.51 2.09
C VAL A 419 9.16 7.50 1.02
N MET A 420 9.29 6.24 1.41
CA MET A 420 9.57 5.12 0.51
C MET A 420 8.83 3.85 0.94
N LYS A 421 8.15 3.17 0.01
CA LYS A 421 7.63 1.82 0.28
C LYS A 421 8.82 0.86 0.27
N ALA A 422 9.16 0.28 1.41
CA ALA A 422 10.42 -0.42 1.58
C ALA A 422 10.33 -1.64 2.49
N GLU A 423 11.18 -2.63 2.23
CA GLU A 423 11.39 -3.76 3.13
C GLU A 423 12.07 -3.30 4.44
N PRO A 424 12.12 -4.13 5.49
CA PRO A 424 12.87 -3.83 6.71
C PRO A 424 14.36 -3.67 6.43
N ILE A 425 15.04 -2.98 7.35
CA ILE A 425 16.51 -2.86 7.28
C ILE A 425 17.20 -4.23 7.25
N HIS A 426 18.08 -4.41 6.27
CA HIS A 426 19.06 -5.48 6.25
C HIS A 426 20.34 -4.99 6.93
N ASP A 427 20.74 -5.65 8.01
CA ASP A 427 21.95 -5.33 8.77
C ASP A 427 23.21 -5.63 7.95
N ILE A 428 24.18 -4.73 8.04
CA ILE A 428 25.49 -4.86 7.42
C ILE A 428 26.53 -4.86 8.53
N ILE A 429 27.02 -6.06 8.86
CA ILE A 429 28.05 -6.25 9.87
C ILE A 429 29.41 -6.02 9.24
N GLU A 430 30.09 -4.96 9.65
CA GLU A 430 31.45 -4.68 9.26
C GLU A 430 32.24 -4.11 10.43
N LEU A 431 33.07 -4.95 11.05
CA LEU A 431 33.85 -4.64 12.25
C LEU A 431 35.36 -4.74 12.01
N LEU A 432 35.78 -5.22 10.84
CA LEU A 432 37.17 -5.60 10.57
C LEU A 432 37.79 -4.78 9.44
N SER A 433 36.97 -4.22 8.54
CA SER A 433 37.42 -3.30 7.51
C SER A 433 38.11 -2.09 8.14
N ASN A 434 39.38 -1.91 7.81
CA ASN A 434 40.20 -0.80 8.31
C ASN A 434 40.31 0.35 7.31
N ASN A 435 39.58 0.27 6.19
CA ASN A 435 39.56 1.30 5.16
C ASN A 435 38.19 1.37 4.47
N ALA A 436 37.96 2.48 3.77
CA ALA A 436 36.72 2.78 3.06
C ALA A 436 36.40 1.81 1.90
N TYR A 437 37.42 1.31 1.18
CA TYR A 437 37.19 0.44 0.03
C TYR A 437 36.63 -0.92 0.43
N ASP A 438 37.21 -1.55 1.45
CA ASP A 438 36.74 -2.85 1.95
C ASP A 438 35.31 -2.72 2.51
N LEU A 439 35.01 -1.63 3.23
CA LEU A 439 33.65 -1.35 3.71
C LEU A 439 32.65 -1.17 2.55
N LEU A 440 33.03 -0.48 1.47
CA LEU A 440 32.17 -0.30 0.29
C LEU A 440 31.86 -1.63 -0.38
N ASP A 441 32.82 -2.53 -0.50
CA ASP A 441 32.58 -3.86 -1.07
C ASP A 441 31.51 -4.62 -0.26
N THR A 442 31.56 -4.55 1.09
CA THR A 442 30.52 -5.15 1.95
C THR A 442 29.15 -4.50 1.72
N ILE A 443 29.07 -3.16 1.63
CA ILE A 443 27.82 -2.43 1.35
C ILE A 443 27.25 -2.82 -0.02
N VAL A 444 28.12 -2.90 -1.04
CA VAL A 444 27.76 -3.30 -2.41
C VAL A 444 27.18 -4.72 -2.40
N HIS A 445 27.83 -5.67 -1.71
CA HIS A 445 27.32 -7.03 -1.63
C HIS A 445 25.93 -7.10 -1.00
N CYS A 446 25.72 -6.43 0.14
CA CYS A 446 24.41 -6.37 0.79
C CYS A 446 23.33 -5.68 -0.07
N SER A 447 23.72 -4.77 -0.96
CA SER A 447 22.82 -4.11 -1.92
C SER A 447 22.42 -4.99 -3.12
N THR A 448 22.99 -6.19 -3.26
CA THR A 448 22.81 -7.08 -4.43
C THR A 448 22.08 -8.39 -4.13
N THR A 449 21.30 -8.43 -3.04
CA THR A 449 20.56 -9.64 -2.63
C THR A 449 19.69 -10.20 -3.75
N LEU A 450 19.98 -11.42 -4.19
CA LEU A 450 19.16 -12.14 -5.18
C LEU A 450 17.80 -12.47 -4.57
N GLY A 451 16.73 -12.23 -5.33
CA GLY A 451 15.36 -12.37 -4.84
C GLY A 451 14.77 -11.08 -4.27
N SER A 452 15.57 -10.03 -4.07
CA SER A 452 15.06 -8.68 -3.81
C SER A 452 14.41 -8.07 -5.05
N ASN A 453 13.56 -7.05 -4.86
CA ASN A 453 12.94 -6.37 -5.99
C ASN A 453 13.97 -5.70 -6.90
N ASN A 454 15.02 -5.06 -6.36
CA ASN A 454 16.02 -4.37 -7.18
C ASN A 454 16.84 -5.29 -8.09
N ALA A 455 16.93 -6.59 -7.77
CA ALA A 455 17.50 -7.58 -8.68
C ALA A 455 16.70 -7.69 -10.00
N TYR A 456 15.39 -7.41 -9.95
CA TYR A 456 14.48 -7.48 -11.10
C TYR A 456 14.06 -6.10 -11.62
N LEU A 457 13.99 -5.11 -10.73
CA LEU A 457 13.38 -3.79 -10.88
C LEU A 457 14.36 -2.71 -10.38
N PRO A 458 15.36 -2.29 -11.17
CA PRO A 458 16.32 -1.29 -10.73
C PRO A 458 15.60 0.00 -10.32
N GLY A 459 15.95 0.54 -9.16
CA GLY A 459 15.23 1.66 -8.55
C GLY A 459 15.93 2.20 -7.32
N PRO A 460 15.22 3.01 -6.49
CA PRO A 460 15.80 3.63 -5.30
C PRO A 460 16.34 2.59 -4.31
N LEU A 461 17.25 2.97 -3.43
CA LEU A 461 17.58 2.23 -2.21
C LEU A 461 18.14 3.20 -1.17
N LEU A 462 18.06 2.83 0.10
CA LEU A 462 18.57 3.66 1.19
C LEU A 462 19.72 2.93 1.90
N VAL A 463 20.89 3.55 1.90
CA VAL A 463 22.06 3.12 2.67
C VAL A 463 22.09 3.88 3.99
N ILE A 464 22.10 3.14 5.08
CA ILE A 464 22.22 3.65 6.44
C ILE A 464 23.65 3.43 6.92
N LEU A 465 24.35 4.52 7.26
CA LEU A 465 25.69 4.48 7.82
C LEU A 465 25.66 4.84 9.30
N THR A 466 26.52 4.18 10.08
CA THR A 466 26.82 4.65 11.43
C THR A 466 27.78 5.84 11.40
N PRO A 467 27.83 6.67 12.46
CA PRO A 467 28.77 7.79 12.54
C PRO A 467 30.25 7.39 12.40
N ASP A 468 30.65 6.21 12.91
CA ASP A 468 32.04 5.74 12.80
C ASP A 468 32.41 5.43 11.35
N HIS A 469 31.53 4.74 10.61
CA HIS A 469 31.75 4.40 9.22
C HIS A 469 31.64 5.62 8.29
N ALA A 470 30.69 6.52 8.54
CA ALA A 470 30.62 7.79 7.82
C ALA A 470 31.91 8.61 8.00
N LYS A 471 32.45 8.68 9.23
CA LYS A 471 33.74 9.34 9.50
C LYS A 471 34.92 8.65 8.83
N MET A 472 34.93 7.32 8.75
CA MET A 472 35.97 6.59 8.03
C MET A 472 35.98 6.94 6.54
N PHE A 473 34.81 7.08 5.92
CA PHE A 473 34.69 7.54 4.54
C PHE A 473 35.20 8.97 4.35
N ASP A 474 34.74 9.89 5.20
CA ASP A 474 35.14 11.31 5.14
C ASP A 474 36.65 11.49 5.27
N LEU A 475 37.29 10.82 6.25
CA LEU A 475 38.74 10.84 6.44
C LEU A 475 39.53 10.25 5.25
N ALA A 476 38.91 9.32 4.52
CA ALA A 476 39.47 8.76 3.29
C ALA A 476 39.19 9.62 2.05
N GLY A 477 38.55 10.79 2.21
CA GLY A 477 38.25 11.74 1.14
C GLY A 477 37.04 11.39 0.29
N TRP A 478 36.18 10.47 0.75
CA TRP A 478 34.95 10.13 0.04
C TRP A 478 33.89 11.19 0.25
N THR A 479 33.32 11.64 -0.87
CA THR A 479 32.10 12.46 -0.85
C THR A 479 30.87 11.54 -0.91
N LYS A 480 29.73 12.04 -0.43
CA LYS A 480 28.44 11.34 -0.53
C LYS A 480 28.12 10.93 -1.97
N ASN A 481 28.39 11.79 -2.95
CA ASN A 481 28.21 11.49 -4.38
C ASN A 481 29.19 10.43 -4.91
N ALA A 482 30.46 10.45 -4.49
CA ALA A 482 31.41 9.42 -4.88
C ALA A 482 30.99 8.03 -4.36
N ILE A 483 30.40 7.97 -3.16
CA ILE A 483 29.83 6.73 -2.61
C ILE A 483 28.64 6.25 -3.47
N ARG A 484 27.70 7.15 -3.80
CA ARG A 484 26.56 6.84 -4.69
C ARG A 484 27.03 6.29 -6.04
N GLU A 485 27.99 6.96 -6.68
CA GLU A 485 28.57 6.54 -7.96
C GLU A 485 29.24 5.17 -7.86
N HIS A 486 30.00 4.94 -6.79
CA HIS A 486 30.68 3.67 -6.57
C HIS A 486 29.68 2.51 -6.39
N ILE A 487 28.68 2.68 -5.53
CA ILE A 487 27.64 1.67 -5.30
C ILE A 487 26.87 1.42 -6.60
N HIS A 488 26.43 2.46 -7.32
CA HIS A 488 25.72 2.29 -8.59
C HIS A 488 26.54 1.49 -9.63
N ALA A 489 27.82 1.79 -9.76
CA ALA A 489 28.71 1.11 -10.71
C ALA A 489 28.99 -0.36 -10.34
N ARG A 490 28.86 -0.75 -9.07
CA ARG A 490 29.34 -2.04 -8.55
C ARG A 490 28.22 -2.96 -8.06
N ALA A 491 27.13 -2.40 -7.55
CA ALA A 491 25.95 -3.13 -7.11
C ALA A 491 25.17 -3.62 -8.32
N THR A 492 25.59 -4.77 -8.83
CA THR A 492 25.05 -5.40 -10.03
C THR A 492 24.81 -6.88 -9.80
N ASN A 493 23.86 -7.46 -10.53
CA ASN A 493 23.59 -8.89 -10.55
C ASN A 493 23.88 -9.48 -11.92
N GLU A 494 24.52 -10.63 -11.92
CA GLU A 494 24.72 -11.42 -13.14
C GLU A 494 23.35 -11.83 -13.73
N VAL A 495 23.06 -11.38 -14.96
CA VAL A 495 21.78 -11.65 -15.65
C VAL A 495 21.39 -13.14 -15.64
N PRO A 496 22.31 -14.12 -15.84
CA PRO A 496 21.98 -15.54 -15.74
C PRO A 496 21.42 -15.97 -14.37
N MET A 497 21.73 -15.27 -13.27
CA MET A 497 21.27 -15.63 -11.93
C MET A 497 19.83 -15.17 -11.64
N ILE A 498 19.34 -14.18 -12.39
CA ILE A 498 18.01 -13.55 -12.19
C ILE A 498 17.02 -13.87 -13.32
N ARG A 499 17.49 -14.37 -14.46
CA ARG A 499 16.64 -14.69 -15.62
C ARG A 499 15.63 -15.81 -15.27
N GLY A 500 14.35 -15.57 -15.57
CA GLY A 500 13.27 -16.54 -15.35
C GLY A 500 12.98 -16.82 -13.87
N ARG A 501 13.35 -15.90 -12.98
CA ARG A 501 13.12 -16.00 -11.53
C ARG A 501 12.45 -14.73 -11.03
N GLY A 502 11.88 -14.79 -9.82
CA GLY A 502 11.29 -13.64 -9.14
C GLY A 502 10.12 -13.04 -9.91
N ILE A 503 10.13 -11.72 -10.06
CA ILE A 503 9.08 -10.96 -10.74
C ILE A 503 9.48 -10.60 -12.17
N VAL A 504 8.47 -10.35 -13.02
CA VAL A 504 8.71 -9.81 -14.36
C VAL A 504 9.52 -8.53 -14.27
N PRO A 505 10.65 -8.44 -15.00
CA PRO A 505 11.45 -7.24 -15.03
C PRO A 505 10.67 -6.04 -15.56
N VAL A 506 10.67 -4.97 -14.77
CA VAL A 506 10.28 -3.62 -15.18
C VAL A 506 11.54 -2.79 -15.14
N ARG A 507 12.06 -2.46 -16.32
CA ARG A 507 13.36 -1.80 -16.47
C ARG A 507 13.29 -0.74 -17.56
N PRO A 508 14.16 0.28 -17.52
CA PRO A 508 14.34 1.16 -18.68
C PRO A 508 14.61 0.35 -19.94
N LYS A 509 14.04 0.74 -21.08
CA LYS A 509 14.25 0.05 -22.36
C LYS A 509 15.74 -0.04 -22.74
N SER A 510 16.53 0.96 -22.34
CA SER A 510 18.00 0.96 -22.51
C SER A 510 18.71 -0.21 -21.80
N PHE A 511 18.08 -0.85 -20.81
CA PHE A 511 18.67 -1.93 -20.03
C PHE A 511 18.36 -3.33 -20.61
N GLU A 512 17.61 -3.42 -21.72
CA GLU A 512 17.16 -4.69 -22.32
C GLU A 512 18.31 -5.70 -22.54
N ASN A 513 19.48 -5.23 -22.96
CA ASN A 513 20.68 -6.04 -23.20
C ASN A 513 21.82 -5.78 -22.21
N MET A 514 21.55 -5.10 -21.10
CA MET A 514 22.57 -4.72 -20.13
C MET A 514 23.04 -5.92 -19.31
N HIS A 515 24.35 -6.04 -19.12
CA HIS A 515 24.98 -7.08 -18.33
C HIS A 515 26.36 -6.61 -17.80
N PRO A 516 26.64 -6.77 -16.49
CA PRO A 516 25.72 -7.21 -15.43
C PRO A 516 24.55 -6.21 -15.23
N MET A 517 23.47 -6.64 -14.59
CA MET A 517 22.27 -5.82 -14.38
C MET A 517 22.45 -4.97 -13.12
N PRO A 518 22.44 -3.63 -13.19
CA PRO A 518 22.54 -2.79 -12.00
C PRO A 518 21.28 -2.87 -11.13
N VAL A 519 21.44 -2.71 -9.82
CA VAL A 519 20.32 -2.67 -8.85
C VAL A 519 19.65 -1.29 -8.80
N THR A 520 20.29 -0.26 -9.33
CA THR A 520 19.80 1.12 -9.43
C THR A 520 19.84 1.60 -10.87
N ARG A 521 19.05 2.62 -11.23
CA ARG A 521 19.00 3.16 -12.60
C ARG A 521 20.07 4.22 -12.81
N PHE A 522 20.37 4.98 -11.76
CA PHE A 522 21.35 6.06 -11.72
C PHE A 522 21.89 6.19 -10.29
N PRO A 523 23.05 6.86 -10.06
CA PRO A 523 23.61 7.05 -8.72
C PRO A 523 22.65 7.70 -7.72
N GLU A 524 21.80 8.62 -8.19
CA GLU A 524 20.85 9.37 -7.36
C GLU A 524 19.67 8.52 -6.85
N ASP A 525 19.53 7.28 -7.32
CA ASP A 525 18.61 6.31 -6.69
C ASP A 525 19.10 5.91 -5.29
N ILE A 526 20.37 6.17 -4.96
CA ILE A 526 20.97 5.79 -3.67
C ILE A 526 20.87 6.97 -2.72
N GLU A 527 19.95 6.88 -1.77
CA GLU A 527 19.95 7.76 -0.61
C GLU A 527 20.94 7.26 0.43
N ILE A 528 21.72 8.16 1.02
CA ILE A 528 22.67 7.85 2.07
C ILE A 528 22.33 8.72 3.27
N VAL A 529 22.13 8.10 4.42
CA VAL A 529 21.88 8.80 5.68
C VAL A 529 22.81 8.30 6.76
N VAL A 530 23.21 9.19 7.67
CA VAL A 530 24.02 8.82 8.83
C VAL A 530 23.14 8.90 10.07
N VAL A 531 22.85 7.73 10.64
CA VAL A 531 21.94 7.59 11.78
C VAL A 531 22.48 6.52 12.74
N GLY A 532 21.86 6.38 13.90
CA GLY A 532 22.25 5.35 14.85
C GLY A 532 23.38 5.79 15.78
N GLY A 533 24.02 4.79 16.36
CA GLY A 533 25.13 4.96 17.30
C GLY A 533 26.45 4.57 16.67
N ARG A 534 27.54 4.83 17.40
CA ARG A 534 28.88 4.33 17.07
C ARG A 534 28.90 2.79 17.00
N GLY A 535 29.72 2.23 16.12
CA GLY A 535 29.82 0.78 15.90
C GLY A 535 29.81 0.34 14.43
N GLY A 536 30.10 -0.95 14.22
CA GLY A 536 30.28 -1.55 12.90
C GLY A 536 29.02 -2.15 12.25
N HIS A 537 27.84 -1.58 12.51
CA HIS A 537 26.57 -2.09 11.99
C HIS A 537 25.86 -1.03 11.13
N ASN A 538 26.09 -1.09 9.82
CA ASN A 538 25.37 -0.28 8.85
C ASN A 538 24.05 -0.96 8.46
N GLY A 539 23.31 -0.38 7.52
CA GLY A 539 22.17 -1.05 6.92
C GLY A 539 21.93 -0.70 5.47
N VAL A 540 21.19 -1.56 4.79
CA VAL A 540 20.56 -1.25 3.50
C VAL A 540 19.07 -1.53 3.61
N ILE A 541 18.27 -0.63 3.04
CA ILE A 541 16.83 -0.76 2.95
C ILE A 541 16.49 -0.77 1.46
N LEU A 542 15.97 -1.90 0.97
CA LEU A 542 15.56 -2.05 -0.42
C LEU A 542 14.08 -1.67 -0.60
N PRO A 543 13.70 -1.13 -1.77
CA PRO A 543 12.35 -0.66 -2.01
C PRO A 543 11.42 -1.79 -2.48
N TRP A 544 10.15 -1.43 -2.58
CA TRP A 544 9.17 -2.17 -3.35
C TRP A 544 9.35 -2.04 -4.89
N ALA A 545 10.00 -0.97 -5.36
CA ALA A 545 10.46 -0.66 -6.74
C ALA A 545 9.43 -0.62 -7.89
N LEU A 546 8.27 -1.29 -7.83
CA LEU A 546 7.28 -1.41 -8.92
C LEU A 546 6.68 -0.06 -9.39
N HIS A 547 7.45 0.71 -10.16
CA HIS A 547 7.17 2.10 -10.51
C HIS A 547 7.01 3.02 -9.29
N SER A 548 7.65 2.66 -8.18
CA SER A 548 7.61 3.42 -6.93
C SER A 548 8.95 4.10 -6.70
N GLU A 549 8.88 5.41 -6.50
CA GLU A 549 10.02 6.27 -6.15
C GLU A 549 10.04 6.59 -4.65
N GLY A 550 11.21 6.96 -4.15
CA GLY A 550 11.32 7.70 -2.90
C GLY A 550 10.92 9.16 -3.12
N ILE A 551 10.07 9.70 -2.25
CA ILE A 551 9.51 11.06 -2.40
C ILE A 551 9.99 11.93 -1.25
N VAL A 552 10.56 13.10 -1.55
CA VAL A 552 10.88 14.12 -0.55
C VAL A 552 9.91 15.28 -0.67
N GLU A 553 9.18 15.56 0.41
CA GLU A 553 8.30 16.71 0.52
C GLU A 553 8.75 17.62 1.67
N PRO A 554 8.72 18.96 1.51
CA PRO A 554 9.03 19.87 2.59
C PRO A 554 7.85 19.98 3.56
N VAL A 555 8.17 20.09 4.86
CA VAL A 555 7.17 20.34 5.91
C VAL A 555 6.76 21.81 5.81
N ALA A 556 5.58 22.06 5.25
CA ALA A 556 5.09 23.40 4.93
C ALA A 556 3.75 23.72 5.61
N LEU A 557 3.47 25.00 5.82
CA LEU A 557 2.16 25.51 6.23
C LEU A 557 1.13 25.42 5.09
N PRO A 558 -0.18 25.63 5.35
CA PRO A 558 -1.22 25.56 4.32
C PRO A 558 -1.04 26.57 3.18
N ASP A 559 -0.37 27.70 3.44
CA ASP A 559 -0.04 28.72 2.45
C ASP A 559 1.23 28.41 1.64
N GLY A 560 1.86 27.27 1.91
CA GLY A 560 3.11 26.82 1.28
C GLY A 560 4.38 27.40 1.88
N SER A 561 4.30 28.23 2.92
CA SER A 561 5.51 28.73 3.59
C SER A 561 6.23 27.62 4.37
N LEU A 562 7.57 27.74 4.47
CA LEU A 562 8.46 26.78 5.12
C LEU A 562 8.83 27.29 6.53
N PRO A 563 8.14 26.81 7.58
CA PRO A 563 8.36 27.29 8.94
C PRO A 563 9.68 26.78 9.52
N ARG A 564 10.28 27.61 10.38
CA ARG A 564 11.53 27.30 11.09
C ARG A 564 11.35 26.79 12.52
N SER A 565 10.11 26.73 12.99
CA SER A 565 9.78 26.19 14.31
C SER A 565 8.40 25.55 14.30
N ILE A 566 8.25 24.49 15.09
CA ILE A 566 7.01 23.73 15.23
C ILE A 566 5.87 24.58 15.77
N GLU A 567 6.18 25.61 16.55
CA GLU A 567 5.19 26.57 17.07
C GLU A 567 4.44 27.32 15.97
N SER A 568 5.00 27.39 14.75
CA SER A 568 4.33 28.02 13.60
C SER A 568 3.07 27.25 13.16
N PHE A 569 2.97 25.96 13.50
CA PHE A 569 1.81 25.12 13.19
C PHE A 569 0.70 25.21 14.25
N LYS A 570 0.95 25.92 15.35
CA LYS A 570 -0.03 26.05 16.41
C LYS A 570 -1.24 26.86 15.94
N ARG A 571 -2.44 26.34 16.20
CA ARG A 571 -3.73 27.00 15.89
C ARG A 571 -4.12 28.05 16.92
#